data_AF-A0A419EUE9-F1
#
_entry.id   AF-A0A419EUE9-F1
#
_cell.length_a   1.000
_cell.length_b   1.000
_cell.length_c   1.000
_cell.angle_alpha   90.00
_cell.angle_beta   90.00
_cell.angle_gamma   90.00
#
_symmetry.space_group_name_H-M   'P 1'
#
loop_
_entity.id
_entity.type
_entity.pdbx_description
1 polymer ?
#
loop_
_entity_poly.entity_id
_entity_poly.type
_entity_poly.pdbx_seq_one_letter_code
_entity_poly.pdbx_strand_id
1 'polypeptide(L)'
;MSGLLCRVIENASFVGMIVICLLGAYAGYRRREELPGADLIALGLILHATYSLLAISVPGFTGSYFEAYAKVGAFESASVGYYVSYPLRLGQILAVVGLFRVGLHIKA
;
A
#
# COMPACT_ATOMS: atom_id res chain seq x y z
N MET A 1 19.35 6.79 18.24
CA MET A 1 18.34 7.52 17.42
C MET A 1 17.08 7.62 18.27
N SER A 2 16.56 8.82 18.56
CA SER A 2 15.41 8.97 19.46
C SER A 2 14.15 8.36 18.84
N GLY A 3 13.30 7.70 19.63
CA GLY A 3 12.08 7.04 19.12
C GLY A 3 11.10 7.99 18.40
N LEU A 4 11.17 9.29 18.71
CA LEU A 4 10.45 10.33 17.98
C LEU A 4 10.91 10.44 16.51
N LEU A 5 12.23 10.40 16.25
CA LEU A 5 12.78 10.51 14.91
C LEU A 5 12.37 9.31 14.03
N CYS A 6 12.37 8.09 14.59
CA CYS A 6 11.90 6.89 13.89
C CYS A 6 10.43 7.02 13.47
N ARG A 7 9.56 7.49 14.38
CA ARG A 7 8.14 7.71 14.06
C ARG A 7 7.93 8.77 12.99
N VAL A 8 8.72 9.84 13.00
CA VAL A 8 8.62 10.90 11.97
C VAL A 8 9.02 10.35 10.60
N ILE A 9 10.17 9.66 10.51
CA ILE A 9 10.66 9.06 9.26
C ILE A 9 9.64 8.08 8.68
N GLU A 10 9.01 7.31 9.54
CA GLU A 10 8.08 6.28 9.12
C GLU A 10 6.74 6.83 8.64
N ASN A 11 6.14 7.77 9.38
CA ASN A 11 4.94 8.44 8.90
C ASN A 11 5.21 9.19 7.59
N ALA A 12 6.37 9.84 7.46
CA ALA A 12 6.78 10.47 6.21
C ALA A 12 6.91 9.46 5.05
N SER A 13 7.37 8.23 5.34
CA SER A 13 7.47 7.16 4.35
C SER A 13 6.09 6.69 3.86
N PHE A 14 5.11 6.56 4.76
CA PHE A 14 3.73 6.25 4.38
C PHE A 14 3.09 7.38 3.56
N VAL A 15 3.30 8.63 3.95
CA VAL A 15 2.83 9.81 3.18
C VAL A 15 3.45 9.80 1.77
N GLY A 16 4.76 9.55 1.66
CA GLY A 16 5.43 9.39 0.38
C GLY A 16 4.84 8.26 -0.47
N MET A 17 4.56 7.12 0.16
CA MET A 17 3.96 5.96 -0.51
C MET A 17 2.56 6.28 -1.05
N ILE A 18 1.73 6.99 -0.28
CA ILE A 18 0.40 7.44 -0.70
C ILE A 18 0.53 8.28 -1.98
N VAL A 19 1.41 9.28 -1.97
CA VAL A 19 1.59 10.18 -3.12
C VAL A 19 2.05 9.42 -4.35
N ILE A 20 3.08 8.58 -4.23
CA ILE A 20 3.62 7.79 -5.36
C ILE A 20 2.55 6.86 -5.92
N CYS A 21 1.81 6.16 -5.05
CA CYS A 21 0.76 5.24 -5.47
C CYS A 21 -0.39 5.97 -6.20
N LEU A 22 -0.83 7.12 -5.69
CA LEU A 22 -1.90 7.89 -6.33
C LEU A 22 -1.47 8.48 -7.69
N LEU A 23 -0.23 8.97 -7.80
CA LEU A 23 0.32 9.45 -9.08
C LEU A 23 0.46 8.30 -10.09
N GLY A 24 0.97 7.15 -9.65
CA GLY A 24 1.07 5.95 -10.49
C GLY A 24 -0.30 5.43 -10.92
N ALA A 25 -1.29 5.45 -10.02
CA ALA A 25 -2.66 5.06 -10.33
C ALA A 25 -3.30 5.99 -11.36
N TYR A 26 -3.11 7.30 -11.19
CA TYR A 26 -3.58 8.29 -12.16
C TYR A 26 -2.96 8.07 -13.54
N ALA A 27 -1.64 7.86 -13.61
CA ALA A 27 -0.93 7.58 -14.85
C ALA A 27 -1.41 6.27 -15.52
N GLY A 28 -1.60 5.20 -14.75
CA GLY A 28 -2.15 3.93 -15.25
C GLY A 28 -3.58 4.09 -15.77
N TYR A 29 -4.43 4.80 -15.02
CA TYR A 29 -5.83 5.05 -15.40
C TYR A 29 -5.96 5.88 -16.69
N ARG A 30 -5.06 6.84 -16.91
CA ARG A 30 -4.98 7.63 -18.15
C ARG A 30 -4.63 6.80 -19.37
N ARG A 31 -3.93 5.68 -19.19
CA ARG A 31 -3.46 4.79 -20.27
C ARG A 31 -4.26 3.49 -20.36
N ARG A 32 -5.38 3.37 -19.65
CA ARG A 32 -6.17 2.13 -19.56
C ARG A 32 -6.74 1.65 -20.90
N GLU A 33 -6.96 2.56 -21.84
CA GLU A 33 -7.49 2.26 -23.18
C GLU A 33 -6.37 1.83 -24.14
N GLU A 34 -5.13 2.27 -23.88
CA GLU A 34 -3.95 1.96 -24.69
C GLU A 34 -3.22 0.69 -24.21
N LEU A 35 -3.22 0.44 -22.90
CA LEU A 35 -2.44 -0.60 -22.27
C LEU A 35 -3.35 -1.58 -21.52
N PRO A 36 -3.56 -2.81 -22.03
CA PRO A 36 -4.36 -3.81 -21.33
C PRO A 36 -3.67 -4.21 -20.02
N GLY A 37 -4.36 -4.00 -18.89
CA GLY A 37 -3.84 -4.23 -17.55
C GLY A 37 -3.41 -2.98 -16.79
N ALA A 38 -3.38 -1.79 -17.42
CA ALA A 38 -3.07 -0.54 -16.72
C ALA A 38 -4.16 -0.13 -15.72
N ASP A 39 -5.40 -0.56 -15.93
CA ASP A 39 -6.52 -0.48 -14.99
C ASP A 39 -6.27 -1.30 -13.72
N LEU A 40 -5.75 -2.53 -13.86
CA LEU A 40 -5.39 -3.40 -12.73
C LEU A 40 -4.20 -2.85 -11.94
N ILE A 41 -3.21 -2.27 -12.63
CA ILE A 41 -2.10 -1.56 -11.98
C ILE A 41 -2.65 -0.37 -11.19
N ALA A 42 -3.52 0.44 -11.79
CA ALA A 42 -4.10 1.59 -11.13
C ALA A 42 -4.90 1.21 -9.88
N LEU A 43 -5.75 0.19 -9.99
CA LEU A 43 -6.52 -0.33 -8.85
C LEU A 43 -5.58 -0.90 -7.77
N GLY A 44 -4.52 -1.61 -8.18
CA GLY A 44 -3.53 -2.17 -7.27
C GLY A 44 -2.82 -1.09 -6.44
N LEU A 45 -2.41 -0.01 -7.08
CA LEU A 45 -1.78 1.14 -6.45
C LEU A 45 -2.76 1.91 -5.53
N ILE A 46 -4.03 2.06 -5.92
CA ILE A 46 -5.05 2.66 -5.05
C ILE A 46 -5.20 1.87 -3.75
N LEU A 47 -5.29 0.53 -3.82
CA LEU A 47 -5.40 -0.30 -2.62
C LEU A 47 -4.15 -0.22 -1.74
N HIS A 48 -2.97 -0.07 -2.34
CA HIS A 48 -1.72 0.15 -1.61
C HIS A 48 -1.68 1.53 -0.92
N ALA A 49 -2.19 2.58 -1.57
CA ALA A 49 -2.36 3.89 -0.96
C ALA A 49 -3.36 3.85 0.20
N THR A 50 -4.47 3.12 0.04
CA THR A 50 -5.45 2.89 1.12
C THR A 50 -4.81 2.20 2.32
N TYR A 51 -3.98 1.18 2.11
CA TYR A 51 -3.21 0.56 3.19
C TYR A 51 -2.32 1.58 3.91
N SER A 52 -1.58 2.40 3.16
CA SER A 52 -0.68 3.41 3.71
C SER A 52 -1.44 4.48 4.49
N LEU A 53 -2.66 4.83 4.06
CA LEU A 53 -3.55 5.74 4.79
C LEU A 53 -4.08 5.11 6.08
N LEU A 54 -4.50 3.84 6.03
CA LEU A 54 -4.91 3.09 7.23
C LEU A 54 -3.76 2.97 8.24
N ALA A 55 -2.55 2.77 7.75
CA ALA A 55 -1.35 2.67 8.56
C ALA A 55 -1.08 3.94 9.38
N ILE A 56 -1.36 5.13 8.85
CA ILE A 56 -1.13 6.39 9.58
C ILE A 56 -2.35 6.87 10.39
N SER A 57 -3.55 6.36 10.10
CA SER A 57 -4.81 6.84 10.69
C SER A 57 -5.34 6.01 11.87
N VAL A 58 -4.87 4.77 12.04
CA VAL A 58 -5.31 3.89 13.14
C VAL A 58 -4.46 4.14 14.40
N PRO A 59 -5.06 4.56 15.53
CA PRO A 59 -4.35 4.68 16.80
C PRO A 59 -3.73 3.34 17.22
N GLY A 60 -2.42 3.32 17.49
CA GLY A 60 -1.67 2.09 17.78
C GLY A 60 -0.93 1.49 16.58
N PHE A 61 -1.25 1.91 15.36
CA PHE A 61 -0.47 1.63 14.15
C PHE A 61 0.62 2.69 13.97
N THR A 62 1.28 3.11 15.06
CA THR A 62 2.48 3.93 14.90
C THR A 62 3.57 3.01 14.40
N GLY A 63 3.97 3.22 13.15
CA GLY A 63 5.09 2.70 12.38
C GLY A 63 6.06 1.64 12.95
N SER A 64 6.32 1.54 14.24
CA SER A 64 6.99 0.37 14.78
C SER A 64 6.14 -0.91 14.61
N TYR A 65 6.07 -1.45 13.38
CA TYR A 65 5.50 -2.74 13.05
C TYR A 65 6.13 -3.84 13.91
N PHE A 66 7.33 -3.58 14.47
CA PHE A 66 8.05 -4.43 15.40
C PHE A 66 7.96 -4.01 16.88
N GLU A 67 8.04 -2.71 17.22
CA GLU A 67 8.10 -2.29 18.64
C GLU A 67 6.72 -2.29 19.32
N ALA A 68 5.63 -2.07 18.56
CA ALA A 68 4.26 -2.18 19.06
C ALA A 68 3.79 -3.65 19.12
N TYR A 69 4.27 -4.50 18.21
CA TYR A 69 4.04 -5.95 18.26
C TYR A 69 4.64 -6.61 19.51
N ALA A 70 5.77 -6.09 20.00
CA ALA A 70 6.46 -6.63 21.18
C ALA A 70 5.88 -6.14 22.52
N LYS A 71 5.17 -5.00 22.56
CA LYS A 71 4.63 -4.42 23.80
C LYS A 71 3.12 -4.58 23.97
N VAL A 72 2.39 -4.79 22.88
CA VAL A 72 0.93 -4.79 22.92
C VAL A 72 0.42 -6.22 22.83
N GLY A 73 0.59 -6.97 23.92
CA GLY A 73 -0.36 -8.03 24.31
C GLY A 73 -1.73 -7.46 24.71
N ALA A 74 -2.16 -6.35 24.11
CA ALA A 74 -3.34 -5.57 24.51
C ALA A 74 -4.17 -5.09 23.29
N PHE A 75 -4.17 -5.86 22.21
CA PHE A 75 -5.31 -5.89 21.29
C PHE A 75 -5.64 -7.35 21.02
N GLU A 76 -6.83 -7.78 21.43
CA GLU A 76 -7.42 -9.09 21.08
C GLU A 76 -7.70 -9.26 19.57
N SER A 77 -7.04 -8.52 18.68
CA SER A 77 -7.41 -8.45 17.26
C SER A 77 -6.23 -8.67 16.31
N ALA A 78 -5.68 -9.89 16.30
CA ALA A 78 -4.99 -10.40 15.11
C ALA A 78 -5.84 -10.22 13.83
N SER A 79 -7.17 -10.18 13.99
CA SER A 79 -8.16 -9.87 12.96
C SER A 79 -8.00 -8.47 12.36
N VAL A 80 -7.79 -7.41 13.14
CA VAL A 80 -7.70 -6.03 12.60
C VAL A 80 -6.43 -5.83 11.79
N GLY A 81 -5.28 -6.34 12.27
CA GLY A 81 -4.04 -6.33 11.48
C GLY A 81 -4.16 -7.15 10.20
N TYR A 82 -4.85 -8.29 10.28
CA TYR A 82 -5.18 -9.10 9.11
C TYR A 82 -6.05 -8.32 8.12
N TYR A 83 -7.16 -7.71 8.56
CA TYR A 83 -8.09 -6.90 7.76
C TYR A 83 -7.41 -5.69 7.10
N VAL A 84 -6.56 -4.97 7.85
CA VAL A 84 -5.81 -3.82 7.33
C VAL A 84 -4.78 -4.24 6.28
N SER A 85 -4.24 -5.46 6.34
CA SER A 85 -3.29 -5.97 5.34
C SER A 85 -3.93 -6.46 4.03
N TYR A 86 -5.25 -6.63 3.96
CA TYR A 86 -5.92 -7.10 2.73
C TYR A 86 -5.80 -6.15 1.55
N PRO A 87 -6.05 -4.82 1.71
CA PRO A 87 -5.81 -3.86 0.64
C PRO A 87 -4.38 -3.94 0.10
N LEU A 88 -3.38 -4.10 0.98
CA LEU A 88 -1.99 -4.27 0.57
C LEU A 88 -1.79 -5.50 -0.32
N ARG A 89 -2.23 -6.68 0.15
CA ARG A 89 -2.04 -7.95 -0.56
C ARG A 89 -2.81 -8.01 -1.88
N LEU A 90 -4.09 -7.61 -1.86
CA LEU A 90 -4.91 -7.52 -3.07
C LEU A 90 -4.34 -6.50 -4.04
N GLY A 91 -3.87 -5.36 -3.52
CA GLY A 91 -3.23 -4.31 -4.31
C GLY A 91 -1.99 -4.82 -5.05
N GLN A 92 -1.11 -5.54 -4.35
CA GLN A 92 0.07 -6.16 -4.93
C GLN A 92 -0.28 -7.20 -6.01
N ILE A 93 -1.25 -8.07 -5.75
CA ILE A 93 -1.70 -9.07 -6.73
C ILE A 93 -2.22 -8.39 -8.00
N LEU A 94 -3.10 -7.40 -7.86
CA LEU A 94 -3.66 -6.67 -9.00
C LEU A 94 -2.58 -5.93 -9.79
N ALA A 95 -1.63 -5.30 -9.10
CA ALA A 95 -0.51 -4.62 -9.74
C ALA A 95 0.36 -5.60 -10.54
N VAL A 96 0.69 -6.77 -9.97
CA VAL A 96 1.48 -7.81 -10.65
C VAL A 96 0.74 -8.37 -11.86
N VAL A 97 -0.56 -8.67 -11.73
CA VAL A 97 -1.38 -9.18 -12.84
C VAL A 97 -1.48 -8.13 -13.95
N GLY A 98 -1.67 -6.86 -13.59
CA GLY A 98 -1.70 -5.77 -14.55
C GLY A 98 -0.36 -5.59 -15.29
N LEU A 99 0.76 -5.61 -14.57
CA LEU A 99 2.10 -5.58 -15.16
C LEU A 99 2.35 -6.77 -16.10
N PHE A 100 1.89 -7.96 -15.72
CA PHE A 100 1.99 -9.15 -16.57
C PHE A 100 1.21 -8.97 -17.88
N ARG A 101 -0.03 -8.44 -17.82
CA ARG A 101 -0.83 -8.17 -19.03
C ARG A 101 -0.19 -7.12 -19.94
N VAL A 102 0.36 -6.06 -19.36
CA VAL A 102 1.12 -5.05 -20.12
C VAL A 102 2.36 -5.69 -20.77
N GLY A 103 3.07 -6.55 -20.04
CA GLY A 103 4.24 -7.27 -20.56
C GLY A 103 3.92 -8.23 -21.71
N LEU A 104 2.75 -8.87 -21.68
CA LEU A 104 2.27 -9.69 -22.81
C LEU A 104 1.95 -8.84 -24.03
N HIS A 105 1.35 -7.66 -23.83
CA HIS A 105 0.99 -6.76 -24.92
C HIS A 105 2.20 -6.19 -25.66
N ILE A 106 3.28 -5.86 -24.95
CA ILE A 106 4.51 -5.33 -25.57
C ILE A 106 5.23 -6.39 -26.44
N LYS A 107 5.00 -7.68 -26.17
CA LYS A 107 5.63 -8.80 -26.90
C LYS A 107 4.81 -9.29 -28.11
N ALA A 108 3.58 -8.84 -28.27
CA ALA A 108 2.66 -9.23 -29.35
C ALA A 108 2.74 -8.23 -30.51
#